data_AF-A0A9E2AV28-F1
#
_entry.id   AF-A0A9E2AV28-F1
#
_cell.length_a   1.000
_cell.length_b   1.000
_cell.length_c   1.000
_cell.angle_alpha   90.00
_cell.angle_beta   90.00
_cell.angle_gamma   90.00
#
_symmetry.space_group_name_H-M   'P 1'
#
loop_
_entity.id
_entity.type
_entity.pdbx_description
1 polymer ?
#
loop_
_entity_poly.entity_id
_entity_poly.type
_entity_poly.pdbx_seq_one_letter_code
_entity_poly.pdbx_strand_id
1 'polypeptide(L)'
;TARAIDMIPKSVVICDWHYEKAYPTAALFAMKGFDVITCPWRKPEVAVSQVAMMYDFKKNATPALAARYLGMMQTYWSSPTRFMEEQKNSAGNKVNSAECFKAMVNAIKAMETGIK
;
A
#
# COMPACT_ATOMS: atom_id res chain seq x y z
N THR A 1 26.19 2.14 5.46
CA THR A 1 25.19 1.17 4.94
C THR A 1 24.07 1.81 4.12
N ALA A 2 23.77 3.11 4.25
CA ALA A 2 22.69 3.78 3.51
C ALA A 2 22.79 3.78 1.96
N ARG A 3 23.99 3.64 1.38
CA ARG A 3 24.21 3.65 -0.08
C ARG A 3 23.68 2.41 -0.81
N ALA A 4 23.29 1.36 -0.10
CA ALA A 4 22.82 0.12 -0.72
C ALA A 4 21.60 0.33 -1.64
N ILE A 5 20.71 1.25 -1.28
CA ILE A 5 19.54 1.62 -2.10
C ILE A 5 19.93 2.17 -3.48
N ASP A 6 21.11 2.78 -3.61
CA ASP A 6 21.60 3.34 -4.86
C ASP A 6 22.21 2.27 -5.77
N MET A 7 22.55 1.10 -5.23
CA MET A 7 23.18 -0.01 -5.94
C MET A 7 22.18 -0.99 -6.58
N ILE A 8 20.91 -0.96 -6.16
CA ILE A 8 19.87 -1.84 -6.71
C ILE A 8 19.46 -1.35 -8.12
N PRO A 9 19.38 -2.23 -9.13
CA PRO A 9 18.89 -1.88 -10.47
C PRO A 9 17.50 -1.24 -10.43
N LYS A 10 17.32 -0.13 -11.18
CA LYS A 10 16.07 0.66 -11.14
C LYS A 10 14.88 0.02 -11.86
N SER A 11 15.12 -1.11 -12.53
CA SER A 11 14.06 -1.96 -13.10
C SER A 11 13.36 -2.83 -12.06
N VAL A 12 13.86 -2.89 -10.82
CA VAL A 12 13.22 -3.61 -9.73
C VAL A 12 12.00 -2.84 -9.23
N VAL A 13 10.88 -3.55 -9.05
CA VAL A 13 9.70 -3.04 -8.36
C VAL A 13 9.82 -3.32 -6.86
N ILE A 14 9.64 -2.29 -6.04
CA ILE A 14 9.64 -2.42 -4.58
C ILE A 14 8.21 -2.65 -4.09
N CYS A 15 7.97 -3.80 -3.47
CA CYS A 15 6.76 -4.08 -2.70
C CYS A 15 6.97 -3.66 -1.24
N ASP A 16 6.62 -2.41 -0.92
CA ASP A 16 6.91 -1.76 0.36
C ASP A 16 5.84 -2.10 1.40
N TRP A 17 6.15 -3.06 2.28
CA TRP A 17 5.23 -3.60 3.27
C TRP A 17 5.56 -3.15 4.70
N HIS A 18 4.51 -2.88 5.50
CA HIS A 18 4.68 -2.43 6.90
C HIS A 18 3.63 -3.07 7.82
N TYR A 19 4.07 -3.49 9.01
CA TYR A 19 3.19 -4.14 10.00
C TYR A 19 2.26 -3.18 10.74
N GLU A 20 2.79 -2.03 11.17
CA GLU A 20 2.19 -1.28 12.29
C GLU A 20 1.76 0.14 11.91
N LYS A 21 2.40 0.76 10.93
CA LYS A 21 2.19 2.17 10.58
C LYS A 21 2.42 2.42 9.08
N ALA A 22 1.72 3.42 8.54
CA ALA A 22 2.02 3.98 7.23
C ALA A 22 3.28 4.85 7.29
N TYR A 23 4.45 4.26 7.02
CA TYR A 23 5.68 5.02 6.85
C TYR A 23 5.75 5.59 5.41
N PRO A 24 6.32 6.79 5.21
CA PRO A 24 6.47 7.41 3.90
C PRO A 24 7.64 6.82 3.07
N THR A 25 7.97 5.56 3.28
CA THR A 25 9.08 4.87 2.60
C THR A 25 8.86 4.70 1.10
N ALA A 26 7.60 4.61 0.65
CA ALA A 26 7.28 4.61 -0.77
C ALA A 26 7.79 5.88 -1.49
N ALA A 27 7.75 7.04 -0.83
CA ALA A 27 8.32 8.26 -1.38
C ALA A 27 9.84 8.19 -1.48
N LEU A 28 10.52 7.64 -0.48
CA LEU A 28 11.96 7.42 -0.52
C LEU A 28 12.36 6.57 -1.73
N PHE A 29 11.70 5.43 -1.94
CA PHE A 29 12.01 4.54 -3.06
C PHE A 29 11.69 5.17 -4.42
N ALA A 30 10.54 5.86 -4.55
CA ALA A 30 10.17 6.56 -5.78
C ALA A 30 11.19 7.66 -6.13
N MET A 31 11.61 8.47 -5.15
CA MET A 31 12.66 9.48 -5.33
C MET A 31 14.02 8.87 -5.71
N LYS A 32 14.28 7.62 -5.32
CA LYS A 32 15.47 6.85 -5.71
C LYS A 32 15.33 6.14 -7.06
N GLY A 33 14.25 6.39 -7.78
CA GLY A 33 14.02 5.93 -9.14
C GLY A 33 13.44 4.53 -9.26
N PHE A 34 12.87 3.98 -8.19
CA PHE A 34 12.18 2.69 -8.23
C PHE A 34 10.69 2.86 -8.48
N ASP A 35 10.10 1.88 -9.13
CA ASP A 35 8.65 1.75 -9.13
C ASP A 35 8.22 1.03 -7.85
N VAL A 36 7.12 1.46 -7.25
CA VAL A 36 6.74 1.09 -5.89
C VAL A 36 5.27 0.71 -5.81
N ILE A 37 5.01 -0.42 -5.14
CA ILE A 37 3.69 -0.86 -4.73
C ILE A 37 3.65 -0.85 -3.19
N THR A 38 2.71 -0.11 -2.60
CA THR A 38 2.55 -0.08 -1.13
C THR A 38 1.69 -1.24 -0.67
N CYS A 39 2.17 -1.96 0.37
CA CYS A 39 1.68 -3.29 0.70
C CYS A 39 1.18 -3.40 2.15
N PRO A 40 -0.12 -3.19 2.42
CA PRO A 40 -0.68 -3.43 3.75
C PRO A 40 -0.86 -4.93 4.02
N TRP A 41 -0.98 -5.30 5.31
CA TRP A 41 -1.23 -6.68 5.74
C TRP A 41 -2.55 -6.86 6.50
N ARG A 42 -2.67 -6.44 7.76
CA ARG A 42 -3.81 -6.85 8.61
C ARG A 42 -4.52 -5.75 9.37
N LYS A 43 -3.99 -4.53 9.36
CA LYS A 43 -4.57 -3.40 10.11
C LYS A 43 -5.31 -2.50 9.13
N PRO A 44 -6.65 -2.45 9.15
CA PRO A 44 -7.43 -1.63 8.23
C PRO A 44 -6.97 -0.16 8.20
N GLU A 45 -6.63 0.38 9.36
CA GLU A 45 -6.28 1.78 9.58
C GLU A 45 -4.89 2.11 9.01
N VAL A 46 -3.99 1.11 8.98
CA VAL A 46 -2.71 1.24 8.26
C VAL A 46 -2.97 1.27 6.76
N ALA A 47 -3.85 0.41 6.24
CA ALA A 47 -4.20 0.41 4.82
C ALA A 47 -4.85 1.73 4.39
N VAL A 48 -5.81 2.25 5.15
CA VAL A 48 -6.45 3.55 4.89
C VAL A 48 -5.40 4.67 4.87
N SER A 49 -4.51 4.70 5.87
CA SER A 49 -3.46 5.71 5.95
C SER A 49 -2.46 5.61 4.78
N GLN A 50 -2.10 4.39 4.37
CA GLN A 50 -1.22 4.16 3.22
C GLN A 50 -1.88 4.55 1.90
N VAL A 51 -3.18 4.30 1.73
CA VAL A 51 -3.95 4.76 0.57
C VAL A 51 -3.93 6.29 0.53
N ALA A 52 -4.34 6.97 1.61
CA ALA A 52 -4.34 8.43 1.64
C ALA A 52 -2.97 9.03 1.27
N MET A 53 -1.91 8.49 1.88
CA MET A 53 -0.53 8.91 1.62
C MET A 53 -0.10 8.67 0.16
N MET A 54 -0.47 7.52 -0.42
CA MET A 54 -0.18 7.20 -1.83
C MET A 54 -0.83 8.22 -2.78
N TYR A 55 -2.08 8.61 -2.53
CA TYR A 55 -2.75 9.64 -3.32
C TYR A 55 -2.10 11.01 -3.14
N ASP A 56 -1.73 11.38 -1.91
CA ASP A 56 -1.02 12.64 -1.66
C ASP A 56 0.33 12.68 -2.40
N PHE A 57 1.08 11.58 -2.41
CA PHE A 57 2.32 11.48 -3.18
C PHE A 57 2.09 11.66 -4.68
N LYS A 58 1.11 10.95 -5.25
CA LYS A 58 0.79 11.08 -6.68
C LYS A 58 0.33 12.49 -7.05
N LYS A 59 -0.56 13.08 -6.23
CA LYS A 59 -1.15 14.39 -6.47
C LYS A 59 -0.13 15.53 -6.46
N ASN A 60 0.87 15.44 -5.58
CA ASN A 60 1.83 16.51 -5.37
C ASN A 60 3.19 16.27 -6.07
N ALA A 61 3.37 15.13 -6.76
CA ALA A 61 4.59 14.80 -7.49
C ALA A 61 4.58 15.35 -8.93
N THR A 62 5.78 15.46 -9.52
CA THR A 62 5.91 15.64 -10.98
C THR A 62 5.34 14.42 -11.71
N PRO A 63 4.90 14.54 -12.98
CA PRO A 63 4.36 13.39 -13.73
C PRO A 63 5.31 12.18 -13.77
N ALA A 64 6.61 12.43 -13.92
CA ALA A 64 7.63 11.38 -13.95
C ALA A 64 7.76 10.64 -12.61
N LEU A 65 7.65 11.35 -11.48
CA LEU A 65 7.70 10.72 -10.15
C LEU A 65 6.35 10.07 -9.81
N ALA A 66 5.23 10.69 -10.18
CA ALA A 66 3.89 10.16 -9.99
C ALA A 66 3.70 8.79 -10.68
N ALA A 67 4.30 8.60 -11.86
CA ALA A 67 4.28 7.36 -12.61
C ALA A 67 4.96 6.18 -11.89
N ARG A 68 5.86 6.45 -10.93
CA ARG A 68 6.55 5.41 -10.15
C ARG A 68 5.70 4.77 -9.07
N TYR A 69 4.63 5.44 -8.67
CA TYR A 69 3.70 4.92 -7.69
C TYR A 69 2.69 4.01 -8.40
N LEU A 70 2.91 2.70 -8.34
CA LEU A 70 2.09 1.73 -9.06
C LEU A 70 0.76 1.43 -8.37
N GLY A 71 0.63 1.76 -7.08
CA GLY A 71 -0.60 1.63 -6.31
C GLY A 71 -0.43 0.75 -5.08
N MET A 72 -1.47 -0.02 -4.77
CA MET A 72 -1.59 -0.78 -3.52
C MET A 72 -1.71 -2.28 -3.81
N MET A 73 -1.09 -3.12 -2.97
CA MET A 73 -1.24 -4.57 -3.02
C MET A 73 -1.43 -5.15 -1.62
N GLN A 74 -2.57 -5.78 -1.39
CA GLN A 74 -2.83 -6.50 -0.15
C GLN A 74 -1.89 -7.70 -0.03
N THR A 75 -1.22 -7.83 1.12
CA THR A 75 -0.38 -8.99 1.43
C THR A 75 -1.07 -9.92 2.42
N TYR A 76 -0.80 -11.22 2.31
CA TYR A 76 -1.37 -12.21 3.18
C TYR A 76 -0.38 -13.36 3.39
N TRP A 77 -0.21 -13.79 4.64
CA TRP A 77 0.80 -14.77 5.05
C TRP A 77 0.19 -16.15 5.36
N SER A 78 -0.97 -16.47 4.79
CA SER A 78 -1.61 -17.78 4.95
C SER A 78 -2.29 -18.25 3.67
N SER A 79 -3.08 -19.32 3.73
CA SER A 79 -3.68 -19.94 2.54
C SER A 79 -4.83 -19.11 1.97
N PRO A 80 -5.02 -19.10 0.64
CA PRO A 80 -6.18 -18.44 0.02
C PRO A 80 -7.52 -18.89 0.60
N THR A 81 -7.66 -20.17 0.97
CA THR A 81 -8.86 -20.71 1.62
C THR A 81 -9.17 -19.99 2.92
N ARG A 82 -8.15 -19.82 3.78
CA ARG A 82 -8.31 -19.11 5.06
C ARG A 82 -8.66 -17.64 4.85
N PHE A 83 -8.07 -16.99 3.83
CA PHE A 83 -8.44 -15.61 3.49
C PHE A 83 -9.92 -15.49 3.11
N MET A 84 -10.43 -16.41 2.27
CA MET A 84 -11.83 -16.43 1.87
C MET A 84 -12.77 -16.71 3.05
N GLU A 85 -12.38 -17.58 3.98
CA GLU A 85 -13.11 -17.82 5.22
C GLU A 85 -13.11 -16.58 6.13
N GLU A 86 -11.95 -15.93 6.32
CA GLU A 86 -11.84 -14.66 7.03
C GLU A 86 -12.75 -13.60 6.40
N GLN A 87 -12.82 -13.52 5.06
CA GLN A 87 -13.68 -12.59 4.34
C GLN A 87 -15.18 -12.89 4.50
N LYS A 88 -15.58 -14.16 4.57
CA LYS A 88 -16.98 -14.55 4.83
C LYS A 88 -17.40 -14.23 6.26
N ASN A 89 -16.49 -14.40 7.22
CA ASN A 89 -16.74 -14.22 8.65
C ASN A 89 -16.37 -12.81 9.17
N SER A 90 -15.93 -11.93 8.27
CA SER A 90 -15.54 -10.56 8.57
C SER A 90 -16.79 -9.78 9.03
N ALA A 91 -16.74 -9.15 10.21
CA ALA A 91 -17.89 -8.50 10.83
C ALA A 91 -17.58 -7.04 11.22
N GLY A 92 -16.68 -6.38 10.48
CA GLY A 92 -16.21 -5.02 10.77
C GLY A 92 -15.26 -4.96 11.96
N ASN A 93 -14.38 -3.96 11.97
CA ASN A 93 -13.52 -3.55 13.10
C ASN A 93 -12.59 -4.62 13.72
N LYS A 94 -12.29 -5.71 13.00
CA LYS A 94 -11.31 -6.72 13.44
C LYS A 94 -9.97 -6.49 12.74
N VAL A 95 -8.88 -6.62 13.50
CA VAL A 95 -7.52 -6.66 12.95
C VAL A 95 -7.30 -8.01 12.28
N ASN A 96 -7.61 -8.10 10.98
CA ASN A 96 -7.32 -9.24 10.13
C ASN A 96 -7.12 -8.79 8.67
N SER A 97 -6.68 -9.72 7.83
CA SER A 97 -6.27 -9.37 6.46
C SER A 97 -7.46 -9.11 5.55
N ALA A 98 -8.61 -9.73 5.79
CA ALA A 98 -9.83 -9.50 5.02
C ALA A 98 -10.43 -8.11 5.28
N GLU A 99 -10.49 -7.67 6.53
CA GLU A 99 -10.92 -6.31 6.89
C GLU A 99 -9.93 -5.27 6.38
N CYS A 100 -8.62 -5.57 6.46
CA CYS A 100 -7.57 -4.74 5.88
C CYS A 100 -7.77 -4.53 4.38
N PHE A 101 -8.00 -5.63 3.64
CA PHE A 101 -8.28 -5.60 2.21
C PHE A 101 -9.54 -4.78 1.89
N LYS A 102 -10.64 -5.00 2.63
CA LYS A 102 -11.89 -4.26 2.45
C LYS A 102 -11.71 -2.77 2.68
N ALA A 103 -11.04 -2.39 3.77
CA ALA A 103 -10.76 -1.00 4.07
C ALA A 103 -9.85 -0.35 3.02
N MET A 104 -8.83 -1.06 2.53
CA MET A 104 -7.97 -0.60 1.43
C MET A 104 -8.79 -0.31 0.17
N VAL A 105 -9.60 -1.27 -0.28
CA VAL A 105 -10.42 -1.13 -1.49
C VAL A 105 -11.46 -0.01 -1.34
N ASN A 106 -12.09 0.10 -0.17
CA ASN A 106 -13.06 1.17 0.10
C ASN A 106 -12.39 2.55 0.13
N ALA A 107 -11.20 2.67 0.73
CA ALA A 107 -10.44 3.91 0.73
C ALA A 107 -10.04 4.31 -0.70
N ILE A 108 -9.57 3.36 -1.53
CA ILE A 108 -9.26 3.63 -2.94
C ILE A 108 -10.49 4.16 -3.67
N LYS A 109 -11.64 3.47 -3.56
CA LYS A 109 -12.90 3.90 -4.17
C LYS A 109 -13.32 5.30 -3.72
N ALA A 110 -13.18 5.61 -2.43
CA ALA A 110 -13.52 6.94 -1.90
C ALA A 110 -12.64 8.02 -2.55
N MET A 111 -11.34 7.77 -2.68
CA MET A 111 -10.39 8.71 -3.30
C MET A 111 -10.62 8.87 -4.81
N GLU A 112 -11.02 7.80 -5.52
CA GLU A 112 -11.30 7.83 -6.96
C GLU A 112 -12.65 8.48 -7.30
N THR A 113 -13.66 8.31 -6.46
CA THR A 113 -15.01 8.85 -6.70
C THR A 113 -15.14 10.33 -6.35
N GLY A 114 -14.10 10.95 -5.77
CA GLY A 114 -14.05 12.40 -5.53
C GLY A 114 -14.99 12.90 -4.43
N ILE A 115 -15.53 12.00 -3.59
CA ILE A 115 -16.25 12.40 -2.37
C ILE A 115 -15.20 12.89 -1.38
N LYS A 116 -14.94 14.20 -1.43
CA LYS A 116 -14.24 14.95 -0.39
C LYS A 116 -15.02 14.93 0.91
#